data_AF-A0A2U0S8K8-F1
#
_entry.id   AF-A0A2U0S8K8-F1
#
_cell.length_a   1.000
_cell.length_b   1.000
_cell.length_c   1.000
_cell.angle_alpha   90.00
_cell.angle_beta   90.00
_cell.angle_gamma   90.00
#
_symmetry.space_group_name_H-M   'P 1'
#
loop_
_entity.id
_entity.type
_entity.pdbx_description
1 polymer ?
#
loop_
_entity_poly.entity_id
_entity_poly.type
_entity_poly.pdbx_seq_one_letter_code
_entity_poly.pdbx_strand_id
1 'polypeptide(L)'
;MTAKAYRDIIQRLIDLGSPTKKDLDYIKLKIARKYSLGKVPSNAEIIQHLKPEESVKLLSVLRRKVVRTISGVTVVAVMTKPSPCPQELACAYCPGGPPSGSPQSYTGHEPAALRGAQNDYNPYVQVRTRIEQLKAIGHKVDKIELIIMGGTFPSTPFEYQKDFVKQCLDAITETKSTSLDEAKKLAETSRIRNVGITVETRPDWAKQEQVDKMLSLGTTRVEVGVQNIYDDIYSRVNRGHTLADVVQATQVMKDAGLKVVYHLMPGLPGSSFERDLEGF
;
A
#
# COMPACT_ATOMS: atom_id res chain seq x y z
N MET A 1 25.36 16.51 -21.19
CA MET A 1 24.44 17.57 -21.65
C MET A 1 23.15 17.64 -20.83
N THR A 2 22.62 16.50 -20.39
CA THR A 2 21.36 16.37 -19.64
C THR A 2 21.33 17.12 -18.30
N ALA A 3 22.40 17.07 -17.51
CA ALA A 3 22.48 17.78 -16.22
C ALA A 3 22.38 19.31 -16.36
N LYS A 4 22.98 19.89 -17.41
CA LYS A 4 22.86 21.32 -17.72
C LYS A 4 21.41 21.69 -18.09
N ALA A 5 20.70 20.82 -18.80
CA ALA A 5 19.31 21.04 -19.15
C ALA A 5 18.39 21.08 -17.91
N TYR A 6 18.58 20.17 -16.95
CA TYR A 6 17.81 20.19 -15.70
C TYR A 6 18.05 21.46 -14.88
N ARG A 7 19.30 21.91 -14.80
CA ARG A 7 19.64 23.18 -14.12
C ARG A 7 19.04 24.41 -14.82
N ASP A 8 18.99 24.45 -16.15
CA ASP A 8 18.34 25.56 -16.91
C ASP A 8 16.82 25.57 -16.66
N ILE A 9 16.17 24.40 -16.60
CA ILE A 9 14.74 24.30 -16.22
C ILE A 9 14.52 24.88 -14.83
N ILE A 10 15.32 24.44 -13.85
CA ILE A 10 15.18 24.86 -12.44
C ILE A 10 15.36 26.38 -12.32
N GLN A 11 16.41 26.93 -12.93
CA GLN A 11 16.68 28.37 -12.85
C GLN A 11 15.54 29.18 -13.44
N ARG A 12 15.04 28.83 -14.64
CA ARG A 12 13.92 29.52 -15.27
C ARG A 12 12.64 29.48 -14.44
N LEU A 13 12.39 28.39 -13.72
CA LEU A 13 11.25 28.28 -12.83
C LEU A 13 11.39 29.17 -11.60
N ILE A 14 12.61 29.29 -11.05
CA ILE A 14 12.90 30.20 -9.92
C ILE A 14 12.74 31.65 -10.34
N ASP A 15 13.23 32.01 -11.53
CA ASP A 15 13.20 33.38 -12.05
C ASP A 15 11.76 33.89 -12.26
N LEU A 16 10.78 32.99 -12.47
CA LEU A 16 9.35 33.32 -12.55
C LEU A 16 8.74 33.71 -11.20
N GLY A 17 9.40 33.41 -10.08
CA GLY A 17 8.91 33.68 -8.72
C GLY A 17 7.78 32.75 -8.27
N SER A 18 6.67 32.73 -9.00
CA SER A 18 5.47 31.92 -8.74
C SER A 18 5.05 31.11 -9.97
N PRO A 19 5.85 30.10 -10.38
CA PRO A 19 5.56 29.32 -11.57
C PRO A 19 4.27 28.50 -11.42
N THR A 20 3.52 28.35 -12.52
CA THR A 20 2.35 27.47 -12.60
C THR A 20 2.70 26.13 -13.25
N LYS A 21 1.77 25.15 -13.20
CA LYS A 21 1.95 23.88 -13.94
C LYS A 21 2.09 24.09 -15.45
N LYS A 22 1.41 25.10 -16.02
CA LYS A 22 1.53 25.45 -17.44
C LYS A 22 2.93 25.97 -17.76
N ASP A 23 3.49 26.81 -16.90
CA ASP A 23 4.85 27.32 -17.05
C ASP A 23 5.89 26.21 -16.99
N LEU A 24 5.71 25.26 -16.06
CA LEU A 24 6.55 24.07 -15.95
C LEU A 24 6.56 23.28 -17.26
N ASP A 25 5.39 22.94 -17.81
CA ASP A 25 5.31 22.15 -19.03
C ASP A 25 5.86 22.90 -20.25
N TYR A 26 5.60 24.21 -20.35
CA TYR A 26 6.18 25.06 -21.40
C TYR A 26 7.71 25.11 -21.33
N ILE A 27 8.27 25.35 -20.14
CA ILE A 27 9.73 25.42 -19.93
C ILE A 27 10.38 24.08 -20.25
N LYS A 28 9.79 22.96 -19.82
CA LYS A 28 10.29 21.61 -20.11
C LYS A 28 10.39 21.35 -21.62
N LEU A 29 9.36 21.72 -22.38
CA LEU A 29 9.34 21.58 -23.83
C LEU A 29 10.40 22.48 -24.50
N LYS A 30 10.51 23.73 -24.07
CA LYS A 30 11.47 24.70 -24.61
C LYS A 30 12.91 24.24 -24.38
N ILE A 31 13.22 23.75 -23.17
CA ILE A 31 14.56 23.26 -22.83
C ILE A 31 14.86 21.94 -23.53
N ALA A 32 13.90 21.02 -23.62
CA ALA A 32 14.07 19.77 -24.37
C ALA A 32 14.47 20.04 -25.82
N ARG A 33 13.86 21.04 -26.48
CA ARG A 33 14.26 21.47 -27.83
C ARG A 33 15.62 22.14 -27.85
N LYS A 34 15.90 23.08 -26.94
CA LYS A 34 17.18 23.82 -26.87
C LYS A 34 18.39 22.89 -26.74
N TYR A 35 18.26 21.81 -25.97
CA TYR A 35 19.34 20.86 -25.73
C TYR A 35 19.23 19.57 -26.56
N SER A 36 18.31 19.52 -27.53
CA SER A 36 18.03 18.34 -28.38
C SER A 36 17.89 17.04 -27.57
N LEU A 37 17.12 17.08 -26.49
CA LEU A 37 16.89 15.92 -25.65
C LEU A 37 15.96 14.92 -26.36
N GLY A 38 16.30 13.63 -26.31
CA GLY A 38 15.47 12.56 -26.91
C GLY A 38 14.12 12.35 -26.22
N LYS A 39 13.89 12.96 -25.06
CA LYS A 39 12.60 12.98 -24.35
C LYS A 39 12.44 14.27 -23.56
N VAL A 40 11.19 14.62 -23.25
CA VAL A 40 10.90 15.71 -22.33
C VAL A 40 11.26 15.26 -20.90
N PRO A 41 12.06 16.04 -20.15
CA PRO A 41 12.35 15.77 -18.74
C PRO A 41 11.10 15.48 -17.91
N SER A 42 11.14 14.44 -17.09
CA SER A 42 10.10 14.16 -16.11
C SER A 42 10.24 15.07 -14.88
N ASN A 43 9.16 15.24 -14.13
CA ASN A 43 9.21 16.03 -12.90
C ASN A 43 10.14 15.38 -11.86
N ALA A 44 10.21 14.04 -11.80
CA ALA A 44 11.10 13.32 -10.91
C ALA A 44 12.58 13.58 -11.23
N GLU A 45 12.94 13.55 -12.53
CA GLU A 45 14.30 13.90 -12.97
C GLU A 45 14.67 15.34 -12.60
N ILE A 46 13.73 16.28 -12.68
CA ILE A 46 13.96 17.67 -12.26
C ILE A 46 14.14 17.76 -10.74
N ILE A 47 13.28 17.08 -9.96
CA ILE A 47 13.32 17.08 -8.49
C ILE A 47 14.67 16.58 -7.97
N GLN A 48 15.24 15.54 -8.57
CA GLN A 48 16.55 15.00 -8.20
C GLN A 48 17.71 16.01 -8.34
N HIS A 49 17.54 17.08 -9.11
CA HIS A 49 18.57 18.10 -9.35
C HIS A 49 18.32 19.41 -8.57
N LEU A 50 17.29 19.46 -7.72
CA LEU A 50 16.99 20.60 -6.87
C LEU A 50 17.97 20.68 -5.69
N LYS A 51 18.38 21.91 -5.35
CA LYS A 51 19.03 22.20 -4.07
C LYS A 51 17.98 22.34 -2.95
N PRO A 52 18.37 22.25 -1.67
CA PRO A 52 17.44 22.38 -0.54
C PRO A 52 16.58 23.67 -0.59
N GLU A 53 17.20 24.81 -0.90
CA GLU A 53 16.54 26.12 -0.98
C GLU A 53 15.56 26.23 -2.17
N GLU A 54 15.83 25.52 -3.26
CA GLU A 54 15.00 25.50 -4.47
C GLU A 54 13.80 24.56 -4.30
N SER A 55 14.00 23.49 -3.53
CA SER A 55 12.97 22.51 -3.20
C SER A 55 11.78 23.16 -2.50
N VAL A 56 12.04 24.08 -1.57
CA VAL A 56 10.99 24.83 -0.85
C VAL A 56 10.11 25.62 -1.82
N LYS A 57 10.70 26.20 -2.87
CA LYS A 57 10.00 27.05 -3.84
C LYS A 57 9.28 26.25 -4.92
N LEU A 58 9.89 25.18 -5.43
CA LEU A 58 9.43 24.50 -6.65
C LEU A 58 8.67 23.18 -6.41
N LEU A 59 8.77 22.57 -5.23
CA LEU A 59 8.11 21.28 -4.97
C LEU A 59 6.58 21.36 -5.06
N SER A 60 5.97 22.53 -4.84
CA SER A 60 4.52 22.74 -4.98
C SER A 60 4.04 22.55 -6.42
N VAL A 61 4.88 22.91 -7.40
CA VAL A 61 4.57 22.86 -8.84
C VAL A 61 5.05 21.54 -9.46
N LEU A 62 6.19 21.04 -9.01
CA LEU A 62 6.78 19.80 -9.53
C LEU A 62 6.06 18.54 -9.04
N ARG A 63 5.43 18.55 -7.85
CA ARG A 63 4.61 17.43 -7.37
C ARG A 63 3.31 17.33 -8.15
N ARG A 64 3.14 16.23 -8.90
CA ARG A 64 1.93 15.98 -9.71
C ARG A 64 0.69 15.75 -8.85
N LYS A 65 0.82 14.98 -7.77
CA LYS A 65 -0.27 14.69 -6.83
C LYS A 65 0.03 15.34 -5.49
N VAL A 66 -0.72 16.38 -5.16
CA VAL A 66 -0.84 16.83 -3.77
C VAL A 66 -1.75 15.81 -3.10
N VAL A 67 -1.17 14.75 -2.53
CA VAL A 67 -1.97 13.88 -1.66
C VAL A 67 -2.42 14.76 -0.50
N ARG A 68 -3.71 14.77 -0.20
CA ARG A 68 -4.25 15.35 1.04
C ARG A 68 -3.79 14.49 2.23
N THR A 69 -2.49 14.32 2.45
CA THR A 69 -1.97 13.74 3.68
C THR A 69 -1.98 14.84 4.74
N ILE A 70 -3.16 15.17 5.25
CA ILE A 70 -3.34 16.08 6.41
C ILE A 70 -2.49 15.56 7.60
N SER A 71 -2.30 14.24 7.70
CA SER A 71 -1.56 13.56 8.77
C SER A 71 -0.04 13.39 8.51
N GLY A 72 0.43 13.57 7.27
CA GLY A 72 1.84 13.33 6.91
C GLY A 72 2.28 11.85 6.96
N VAL A 73 1.36 10.89 7.10
CA VAL A 73 1.67 9.45 7.06
C VAL A 73 1.65 8.96 5.61
N THR A 74 2.72 8.26 5.22
CA THR A 74 2.87 7.64 3.91
C THR A 74 2.38 6.21 3.94
N VAL A 75 1.38 5.89 3.11
CA VAL A 75 0.90 4.50 2.98
C VAL A 75 1.81 3.71 2.04
N VAL A 76 2.36 2.60 2.54
CA VAL A 76 3.18 1.65 1.78
C VAL A 76 2.46 0.31 1.78
N ALA A 77 1.80 0.03 0.66
CA ALA A 77 1.07 -1.21 0.47
C ALA A 77 1.97 -2.23 -0.24
N VAL A 78 2.10 -3.41 0.36
CA VAL A 78 2.97 -4.53 -0.07
C VAL A 78 2.13 -5.78 -0.29
N MET A 79 2.48 -6.55 -1.32
CA MET A 79 1.80 -7.79 -1.67
C MET A 79 2.55 -9.00 -1.13
N THR A 80 1.82 -9.92 -0.53
CA THR A 80 2.36 -11.25 -0.17
C THR A 80 2.55 -12.09 -1.41
N LYS A 81 3.32 -13.19 -1.29
CA LYS A 81 3.41 -14.18 -2.35
C LYS A 81 2.03 -14.78 -2.64
N PRO A 82 1.69 -15.07 -3.91
CA PRO A 82 0.48 -15.80 -4.25
C PRO A 82 0.40 -17.09 -3.43
N SER A 83 -0.61 -17.17 -2.56
CA SER A 83 -0.88 -18.30 -1.69
C SER A 83 -2.33 -18.71 -1.85
N PRO A 84 -2.65 -20.01 -1.87
CA PRO A 84 -4.01 -20.46 -2.06
C PRO A 84 -4.91 -19.95 -0.93
N CYS A 85 -6.16 -19.67 -1.29
CA CYS A 85 -7.21 -19.42 -0.31
C CYS A 85 -7.36 -20.66 0.59
N PRO A 86 -7.60 -20.50 1.90
CA PRO A 86 -7.86 -21.63 2.80
C PRO A 86 -9.21 -22.33 2.51
N GLN A 87 -10.07 -21.74 1.66
CA GLN A 87 -11.27 -22.40 1.16
C GLN A 87 -10.96 -23.15 -0.14
N GLU A 88 -11.55 -24.33 -0.29
CA GLU A 88 -11.33 -25.24 -1.42
C GLU A 88 -11.72 -24.64 -2.78
N LEU A 89 -12.87 -23.96 -2.82
CA LEU A 89 -13.41 -23.33 -4.02
C LEU A 89 -13.39 -21.80 -3.88
N ALA A 90 -12.99 -21.12 -4.95
CA ALA A 90 -12.99 -19.66 -4.96
C ALA A 90 -14.42 -19.08 -4.89
N CYS A 91 -14.55 -17.89 -4.30
CA CYS A 91 -15.81 -17.14 -4.33
C CYS A 91 -16.16 -16.75 -5.78
N ALA A 92 -17.44 -16.69 -6.12
CA ALA A 92 -17.92 -16.48 -7.48
C ALA A 92 -17.39 -15.19 -8.16
N TYR A 93 -17.10 -14.16 -7.37
CA TYR A 93 -16.60 -12.86 -7.85
C TYR A 93 -15.09 -12.69 -7.66
N CYS A 94 -14.37 -13.69 -7.14
CA CYS A 94 -12.94 -13.56 -6.88
C CYS A 94 -12.16 -13.53 -8.20
N PRO A 95 -11.49 -12.42 -8.55
CA PRO A 95 -11.05 -12.18 -9.92
C PRO A 95 -9.71 -12.83 -10.28
N GLY A 96 -8.96 -13.34 -9.29
CA GLY A 96 -7.64 -13.94 -9.50
C GLY A 96 -7.17 -14.75 -8.30
N GLY A 97 -5.89 -15.09 -8.28
CA GLY A 97 -5.22 -15.85 -7.25
C GLY A 97 -3.97 -16.58 -7.80
N PRO A 98 -3.43 -17.57 -7.06
CA PRO A 98 -2.23 -18.29 -7.49
C PRO A 98 -2.28 -18.85 -8.93
N PRO A 99 -3.41 -19.36 -9.45
CA PRO A 99 -3.50 -19.81 -10.84
C PRO A 99 -3.24 -18.70 -11.88
N SER A 100 -3.52 -17.44 -11.54
CA SER A 100 -3.24 -16.26 -12.38
C SER A 100 -1.93 -15.55 -12.02
N GLY A 101 -1.11 -16.11 -11.13
CA GLY A 101 0.16 -15.52 -10.69
C GLY A 101 0.02 -14.28 -9.81
N SER A 102 -1.19 -13.98 -9.30
CA SER A 102 -1.49 -12.84 -8.44
C SER A 102 -1.86 -13.29 -7.02
N PRO A 103 -1.71 -12.44 -6.00
CA PRO A 103 -2.29 -12.70 -4.68
C PRO A 103 -3.80 -12.90 -4.78
N GLN A 104 -4.37 -13.67 -3.83
CA GLN A 104 -5.80 -13.95 -3.81
C GLN A 104 -6.61 -12.66 -3.82
N SER A 105 -7.69 -12.63 -4.60
CA SER A 105 -8.59 -11.48 -4.78
C SER A 105 -8.05 -10.30 -5.62
N TYR A 106 -6.85 -10.40 -6.19
CA TYR A 106 -6.27 -9.37 -7.05
C TYR A 106 -6.13 -9.83 -8.52
N THR A 107 -6.30 -8.92 -9.47
CA THR A 107 -6.17 -9.22 -10.91
C THR A 107 -4.73 -9.26 -11.39
N GLY A 108 -3.79 -8.70 -10.61
CA GLY A 108 -2.38 -8.56 -11.02
C GLY A 108 -2.07 -7.25 -11.76
N HIS A 109 -3.10 -6.51 -12.18
CA HIS A 109 -2.94 -5.28 -12.98
C HIS A 109 -3.01 -4.01 -12.12
N GLU A 110 -3.41 -4.13 -10.86
CA GLU A 110 -3.43 -3.01 -9.93
C GLU A 110 -2.00 -2.52 -9.68
N PRO A 111 -1.77 -1.21 -9.47
CA PRO A 111 -0.41 -0.69 -9.29
C PRO A 111 0.37 -1.38 -8.16
N ALA A 112 -0.29 -1.81 -7.09
CA ALA A 112 0.36 -2.55 -6.02
C ALA A 112 0.66 -4.00 -6.38
N ALA A 113 -0.27 -4.68 -7.07
CA ALA A 113 -0.07 -6.04 -7.56
C ALA A 113 1.08 -6.11 -8.57
N LEU A 114 1.11 -5.18 -9.54
CA LEU A 114 2.21 -5.03 -10.49
C LEU A 114 3.56 -4.80 -9.80
N ARG A 115 3.60 -3.94 -8.78
CA ARG A 115 4.82 -3.75 -7.98
C ARG A 115 5.21 -5.01 -7.22
N GLY A 116 4.25 -5.75 -6.68
CA GLY A 116 4.49 -7.05 -6.06
C GLY A 116 5.20 -8.00 -7.02
N ALA A 117 4.63 -8.21 -8.20
CA ALA A 117 5.18 -9.06 -9.25
C ALA A 117 6.56 -8.59 -9.73
N GLN A 118 6.75 -7.29 -9.99
CA GLN A 118 8.03 -6.71 -10.42
C GLN A 118 9.19 -6.91 -9.42
N ASN A 119 8.86 -7.12 -8.14
CA ASN A 119 9.85 -7.34 -7.08
C ASN A 119 9.79 -8.78 -6.55
N ASP A 120 9.24 -9.72 -7.32
CA ASP A 120 9.11 -11.15 -6.96
C ASP A 120 8.46 -11.38 -5.58
N TYR A 121 7.54 -10.50 -5.20
CA TYR A 121 6.89 -10.46 -3.90
C TYR A 121 7.87 -10.44 -2.71
N ASN A 122 9.09 -9.94 -2.92
CA ASN A 122 10.07 -9.77 -1.85
C ASN A 122 9.65 -8.58 -0.94
N PRO A 123 9.39 -8.80 0.35
CA PRO A 123 8.90 -7.77 1.27
C PRO A 123 9.87 -6.59 1.40
N TYR A 124 11.17 -6.85 1.54
CA TYR A 124 12.19 -5.81 1.70
C TYR A 124 12.25 -4.92 0.46
N VAL A 125 12.36 -5.54 -0.72
CA VAL A 125 12.51 -4.81 -2.00
C VAL A 125 11.25 -4.01 -2.32
N GLN A 126 10.05 -4.57 -2.09
CA GLN A 126 8.79 -3.84 -2.30
C GLN A 126 8.72 -2.55 -1.46
N VAL A 127 9.09 -2.61 -0.18
CA VAL A 127 9.09 -1.43 0.70
C VAL A 127 10.16 -0.42 0.26
N ARG A 128 11.40 -0.87 0.00
CA ARG A 128 12.50 0.00 -0.44
C ARG A 128 12.17 0.74 -1.73
N THR A 129 11.79 -0.01 -2.76
CA THR A 129 11.40 0.54 -4.06
C THR A 129 10.27 1.56 -3.90
N ARG A 130 9.28 1.29 -3.03
CA ARG A 130 8.17 2.23 -2.80
C ARG A 130 8.62 3.51 -2.10
N ILE A 131 9.46 3.43 -1.08
CA ILE A 131 10.03 4.58 -0.38
C ILE A 131 10.84 5.45 -1.36
N GLU A 132 11.69 4.83 -2.17
CA GLU A 132 12.55 5.52 -3.15
C GLU A 132 11.73 6.20 -4.25
N GLN A 133 10.71 5.52 -4.79
CA GLN A 133 9.78 6.12 -5.74
C GLN A 133 9.13 7.39 -5.19
N LEU A 134 8.65 7.34 -3.94
CA LEU A 134 7.99 8.47 -3.29
C LEU A 134 8.96 9.63 -3.04
N LYS A 135 10.18 9.34 -2.57
CA LYS A 135 11.23 10.35 -2.41
C LYS A 135 11.59 10.99 -3.77
N ALA A 136 11.71 10.21 -4.84
CA ALA A 136 12.06 10.69 -6.18
C ALA A 136 11.00 11.64 -6.77
N ILE A 137 9.72 11.49 -6.40
CA ILE A 137 8.65 12.42 -6.78
C ILE A 137 8.43 13.55 -5.76
N GLY A 138 9.33 13.72 -4.79
CA GLY A 138 9.36 14.86 -3.87
C GLY A 138 8.48 14.72 -2.63
N HIS A 139 8.09 13.50 -2.25
CA HIS A 139 7.36 13.25 -1.01
C HIS A 139 8.34 13.07 0.14
N LYS A 140 8.04 13.70 1.29
CA LYS A 140 8.72 13.39 2.55
C LYS A 140 8.17 12.07 3.07
N VAL A 141 9.07 11.13 3.38
CA VAL A 141 8.72 9.82 3.93
C VAL A 141 9.40 9.69 5.28
N ASP A 142 8.71 10.15 6.33
CA ASP A 142 9.16 10.13 7.73
C ASP A 142 8.26 9.28 8.63
N LYS A 143 7.01 9.05 8.23
CA LYS A 143 6.07 8.12 8.88
C LYS A 143 5.45 7.21 7.83
N ILE A 144 5.44 5.91 8.08
CA ILE A 144 4.87 4.89 7.20
C ILE A 144 3.77 4.13 7.94
N GLU A 145 2.64 3.94 7.25
CA GLU A 145 1.70 2.86 7.56
C GLU A 145 1.90 1.75 6.52
N LEU A 146 2.22 0.55 6.99
CA LEU A 146 2.32 -0.64 6.15
C LEU A 146 0.93 -1.25 5.96
N ILE A 147 0.60 -1.63 4.72
CA ILE A 147 -0.60 -2.41 4.41
C ILE A 147 -0.16 -3.70 3.73
N ILE A 148 -0.41 -4.83 4.38
CA ILE A 148 -0.09 -6.16 3.87
C ILE A 148 -1.33 -6.69 3.14
N MET A 149 -1.23 -6.73 1.82
CA MET A 149 -2.29 -7.11 0.91
C MET A 149 -2.10 -8.53 0.39
N GLY A 150 -3.22 -9.20 0.13
CA GLY A 150 -3.27 -10.55 -0.42
C GLY A 150 -4.42 -11.41 0.11
N GLY A 151 -5.24 -10.86 1.02
CA GLY A 151 -6.47 -11.47 1.54
C GLY A 151 -6.32 -12.74 2.40
N THR A 152 -5.20 -13.45 2.27
CA THR A 152 -4.94 -14.76 2.91
C THR A 152 -3.70 -14.76 3.80
N PHE A 153 -3.11 -13.59 4.08
CA PHE A 153 -1.87 -13.51 4.85
C PHE A 153 -1.96 -14.23 6.22
N PRO A 154 -3.02 -14.04 7.03
CA PRO A 154 -3.14 -14.77 8.30
C PRO A 154 -3.27 -16.29 8.18
N SER A 155 -3.62 -16.81 6.99
CA SER A 155 -3.70 -18.26 6.75
C SER A 155 -2.41 -18.90 6.27
N THR A 156 -1.37 -18.11 6.02
CA THR A 156 -0.03 -18.62 5.67
C THR A 156 0.70 -19.13 6.93
N PRO A 157 1.76 -19.95 6.79
CA PRO A 157 2.56 -20.38 7.93
C PRO A 157 3.09 -19.19 8.76
N PHE A 158 3.03 -19.29 10.08
CA PHE A 158 3.37 -18.15 10.95
C PHE A 158 4.83 -17.71 10.83
N GLU A 159 5.77 -18.62 10.55
CA GLU A 159 7.16 -18.27 10.24
C GLU A 159 7.26 -17.36 9.01
N TYR A 160 6.51 -17.65 7.94
CA TYR A 160 6.45 -16.78 6.78
C TYR A 160 5.90 -15.40 7.14
N GLN A 161 4.85 -15.34 7.96
CA GLN A 161 4.28 -14.06 8.41
C GLN A 161 5.30 -13.22 9.18
N LYS A 162 6.02 -13.83 10.13
CA LYS A 162 7.09 -13.17 10.90
C LYS A 162 8.21 -12.67 10.00
N ASP A 163 8.72 -13.51 9.11
CA ASP A 163 9.80 -13.15 8.19
C ASP A 163 9.39 -12.06 7.21
N PHE A 164 8.12 -12.06 6.78
CA PHE A 164 7.58 -11.04 5.90
C PHE A 164 7.56 -9.67 6.59
N VAL A 165 6.95 -9.59 7.79
CA VAL A 165 6.88 -8.34 8.56
C VAL A 165 8.27 -7.85 8.96
N LYS A 166 9.15 -8.75 9.41
CA LYS A 166 10.54 -8.45 9.76
C LYS A 166 11.25 -7.78 8.59
N GLN A 167 11.18 -8.35 7.38
CA GLN A 167 11.82 -7.79 6.20
C GLN A 167 11.23 -6.44 5.77
N CYS A 168 9.92 -6.23 5.94
CA CYS A 168 9.32 -4.92 5.72
C CYS A 168 9.87 -3.87 6.71
N LEU A 169 10.01 -4.22 7.99
CA LEU A 169 10.59 -3.34 9.00
C LEU A 169 12.07 -3.07 8.72
N ASP A 170 12.87 -4.09 8.38
CA ASP A 170 14.28 -3.94 7.99
C ASP A 170 14.45 -2.98 6.80
N ALA A 171 13.51 -2.97 5.85
CA ALA A 171 13.51 -2.03 4.73
C ALA A 171 13.19 -0.59 5.14
N ILE A 172 12.33 -0.41 6.15
CA ILE A 172 12.03 0.91 6.72
C ILE A 172 13.24 1.44 7.50
N THR A 173 13.89 0.59 8.28
CA THR A 173 15.02 0.96 9.15
C THR A 173 16.36 0.99 8.41
N GLU A 174 16.45 0.37 7.23
CA GLU A 174 17.69 0.17 6.46
C GLU A 174 18.75 -0.60 7.25
N THR A 175 18.30 -1.42 8.22
CA THR A 175 19.14 -2.21 9.10
C THR A 175 18.64 -3.65 9.09
N LYS A 176 19.54 -4.60 8.85
CA LYS A 176 19.19 -6.02 8.87
C LYS A 176 19.11 -6.49 10.33
N SER A 177 17.94 -6.95 10.75
CA SER A 177 17.75 -7.58 12.05
C SER A 177 17.96 -9.11 11.99
N THR A 178 18.16 -9.74 13.14
CA THR A 178 18.21 -11.20 13.31
C THR A 178 16.84 -11.81 13.63
N SER A 179 15.94 -11.03 14.23
CA SER A 179 14.59 -11.46 14.61
C SER A 179 13.54 -10.36 14.40
N LEU A 180 12.26 -10.73 14.38
CA LEU A 180 11.16 -9.78 14.31
C LEU A 180 11.14 -8.80 15.49
N ASP A 181 11.44 -9.27 16.71
CA ASP A 181 11.47 -8.41 17.90
C ASP A 181 12.60 -7.37 17.82
N GLU A 182 13.76 -7.76 17.29
CA GLU A 182 14.83 -6.80 17.02
C GLU A 182 14.41 -5.79 15.94
N ALA A 183 13.77 -6.23 14.86
CA ALA A 183 13.26 -5.34 13.81
C ALA A 183 12.28 -4.30 14.36
N LYS A 184 11.37 -4.72 15.25
CA LYS A 184 10.41 -3.84 15.94
C LYS A 184 11.13 -2.80 16.81
N LYS A 185 12.08 -3.22 17.64
CA LYS A 185 12.89 -2.31 18.48
C LYS A 185 13.68 -1.30 17.65
N LEU A 186 14.25 -1.72 16.53
CA LEU A 186 14.94 -0.80 15.61
C LEU A 186 13.95 0.21 14.99
N ALA A 187 12.75 -0.25 14.61
CA ALA A 187 11.70 0.62 14.06
C ALA A 187 11.17 1.66 15.07
N GLU A 188 11.23 1.36 16.38
CA GLU A 188 10.86 2.29 17.45
C GLU A 188 11.80 3.48 17.61
N THR A 189 13.01 3.46 17.01
CA THR A 189 13.99 4.58 17.04
C THR A 189 14.45 5.04 15.66
N SER A 190 13.99 4.39 14.58
CA SER A 190 14.37 4.71 13.20
C SER A 190 13.93 6.10 12.74
N ARG A 191 14.70 6.64 11.77
CA ARG A 191 14.39 7.93 11.12
C ARG A 191 13.04 7.94 10.41
N ILE A 192 12.68 6.82 9.77
CA ILE A 192 11.36 6.60 9.19
C ILE A 192 10.58 5.74 10.17
N ARG A 193 9.53 6.29 10.78
CA ARG A 193 8.72 5.62 11.79
C ARG A 193 7.69 4.71 11.14
N ASN A 194 7.63 3.44 11.55
CA ASN A 194 6.45 2.62 11.29
C ASN A 194 5.38 2.97 12.33
N VAL A 195 4.28 3.59 11.90
CA VAL A 195 3.20 4.06 12.81
C VAL A 195 1.99 3.13 12.83
N GLY A 196 1.97 2.12 11.99
CA GLY A 196 0.89 1.15 11.94
C GLY A 196 1.14 0.07 10.90
N ILE A 197 0.67 -1.14 11.22
CA ILE A 197 0.58 -2.26 10.28
C ILE A 197 -0.90 -2.59 10.13
N THR A 198 -1.32 -2.70 8.88
CA THR A 198 -2.66 -3.12 8.47
C THR A 198 -2.56 -4.47 7.78
N VAL A 199 -3.43 -5.41 8.17
CA VAL A 199 -3.52 -6.75 7.57
C VAL A 199 -4.90 -6.96 6.99
N GLU A 200 -4.98 -7.47 5.76
CA GLU A 200 -6.24 -7.95 5.16
C GLU A 200 -6.49 -9.41 5.52
N THR A 201 -7.74 -9.74 5.86
CA THR A 201 -8.13 -11.12 6.18
C THR A 201 -9.59 -11.41 5.88
N ARG A 202 -9.94 -12.69 6.00
CA ARG A 202 -11.32 -13.16 6.03
C ARG A 202 -11.83 -13.25 7.47
N PRO A 203 -13.15 -13.11 7.71
CA PRO A 203 -13.74 -13.26 9.05
C PRO A 203 -13.37 -14.58 9.75
N ASP A 204 -13.43 -15.70 9.04
CA ASP A 204 -13.13 -17.04 9.55
C ASP A 204 -11.64 -17.25 9.90
N TRP A 205 -10.77 -16.34 9.48
CA TRP A 205 -9.32 -16.30 9.77
C TRP A 205 -8.93 -15.09 10.65
N ALA A 206 -9.87 -14.61 11.46
CA ALA A 206 -9.67 -13.55 12.45
C ALA A 206 -10.18 -13.98 13.84
N LYS A 207 -10.00 -15.26 14.18
CA LYS A 207 -10.30 -15.81 15.51
C LYS A 207 -9.14 -15.52 16.48
N GLN A 208 -9.33 -15.86 17.76
CA GLN A 208 -8.39 -15.52 18.85
C GLN A 208 -6.93 -15.85 18.50
N GLU A 209 -6.65 -17.06 18.03
CA GLU A 209 -5.29 -17.49 17.67
C GLU A 209 -4.66 -16.60 16.58
N GLN A 210 -5.41 -16.26 15.54
CA GLN A 210 -4.94 -15.38 14.47
C GLN A 210 -4.77 -13.94 14.96
N VAL A 211 -5.65 -13.47 15.83
CA VAL A 211 -5.56 -12.13 16.44
C VAL A 211 -4.31 -12.03 17.33
N ASP A 212 -4.02 -13.03 18.16
CA ASP A 212 -2.82 -13.06 19.00
C ASP A 212 -1.54 -13.04 18.14
N LYS A 213 -1.53 -13.80 17.03
CA LYS A 213 -0.45 -13.76 16.04
C LYS A 213 -0.33 -12.37 15.42
N MET A 214 -1.43 -11.76 14.97
CA MET A 214 -1.42 -10.40 14.40
C MET A 214 -0.88 -9.36 15.40
N LEU A 215 -1.25 -9.45 16.67
CA LEU A 215 -0.71 -8.58 17.74
C LEU A 215 0.79 -8.77 17.90
N SER A 216 1.28 -10.01 17.90
CA SER A 216 2.72 -10.29 18.01
C SER A 216 3.52 -9.68 16.85
N LEU A 217 2.93 -9.64 15.65
CA LEU A 217 3.49 -8.98 14.46
C LEU A 217 3.54 -7.44 14.56
N GLY A 218 2.82 -6.84 15.52
CA GLY A 218 2.67 -5.38 15.62
C GLY A 218 1.53 -4.81 14.78
N THR A 219 0.53 -5.63 14.44
CA THR A 219 -0.68 -5.19 13.72
C THR A 219 -1.47 -4.20 14.56
N THR A 220 -1.99 -3.15 13.92
CA THR A 220 -2.77 -2.09 14.56
C THR A 220 -4.17 -1.93 13.96
N ARG A 221 -4.35 -2.42 12.72
CA ARG A 221 -5.60 -2.38 11.97
C ARG A 221 -5.78 -3.68 11.20
N VAL A 222 -7.01 -4.17 11.15
CA VAL A 222 -7.39 -5.33 10.35
C VAL A 222 -8.51 -4.92 9.42
N GLU A 223 -8.34 -5.23 8.14
CA GLU A 223 -9.36 -5.05 7.12
C GLU A 223 -9.98 -6.42 6.81
N VAL A 224 -11.30 -6.51 6.98
CA VAL A 224 -12.04 -7.77 6.97
C VAL A 224 -12.92 -7.82 5.74
N GLY A 225 -12.73 -8.86 4.93
CA GLY A 225 -13.58 -9.13 3.78
C GLY A 225 -14.97 -9.66 4.17
N VAL A 226 -15.82 -8.81 4.75
CA VAL A 226 -17.20 -9.10 5.13
C VAL A 226 -18.10 -9.23 3.91
N GLN A 227 -17.99 -8.27 2.99
CA GLN A 227 -18.65 -8.17 1.68
C GLN A 227 -20.17 -7.97 1.74
N ASN A 228 -20.88 -8.69 2.59
CA ASN A 228 -22.31 -8.50 2.82
C ASN A 228 -22.65 -8.88 4.28
N ILE A 229 -23.91 -8.87 4.70
CA ILE A 229 -24.30 -9.31 6.06
C ILE A 229 -25.29 -10.47 6.05
N TYR A 230 -25.73 -10.94 4.87
CA TYR A 230 -26.72 -12.02 4.77
C TYR A 230 -26.09 -13.37 4.36
N ASP A 231 -26.38 -14.42 5.14
CA ASP A 231 -25.82 -15.78 4.94
C ASP A 231 -26.28 -16.47 3.64
N ASP A 232 -27.49 -16.16 3.17
CA ASP A 232 -28.00 -16.66 1.89
C ASP A 232 -27.19 -16.10 0.71
N ILE A 233 -26.73 -14.83 0.79
CA ILE A 233 -25.83 -14.24 -0.21
C ILE A 233 -24.47 -14.93 -0.16
N TYR A 234 -23.90 -15.17 1.03
CA TYR A 234 -22.63 -15.89 1.17
C TYR A 234 -22.69 -17.28 0.53
N SER A 235 -23.76 -18.02 0.82
CA SER A 235 -24.00 -19.34 0.24
C SER A 235 -24.07 -19.27 -1.29
N ARG A 236 -24.78 -18.27 -1.83
CA ARG A 236 -24.98 -18.11 -3.29
C ARG A 236 -23.70 -17.76 -4.04
N VAL A 237 -22.79 -17.01 -3.43
CA VAL A 237 -21.50 -16.61 -4.04
C VAL A 237 -20.34 -17.51 -3.62
N ASN A 238 -20.62 -18.61 -2.94
CA ASN A 238 -19.62 -19.54 -2.41
C ASN A 238 -18.57 -18.82 -1.54
N ARG A 239 -19.04 -18.01 -0.59
CA ARG A 239 -18.21 -17.37 0.43
C ARG A 239 -18.20 -18.25 1.68
N GLY A 240 -17.04 -18.83 2.01
CA GLY A 240 -16.93 -19.86 3.05
C GLY A 240 -16.90 -19.36 4.50
N HIS A 241 -17.64 -18.30 4.83
CA HIS A 241 -17.86 -17.86 6.22
C HIS A 241 -19.31 -17.45 6.42
N THR A 242 -19.71 -17.33 7.67
CA THR A 242 -21.07 -16.91 8.08
C THR A 242 -21.07 -15.48 8.66
N LEU A 243 -22.25 -14.92 8.89
CA LEU A 243 -22.43 -13.70 9.67
C LEU A 243 -21.94 -13.90 11.12
N ALA A 244 -22.13 -15.09 11.68
CA ALA A 244 -21.63 -15.42 13.01
C ALA A 244 -20.10 -15.31 13.10
N ASP A 245 -19.37 -15.76 12.06
CA ASP A 245 -17.91 -15.57 11.99
C ASP A 245 -17.53 -14.08 11.96
N VAL A 246 -18.29 -13.24 11.25
CA VAL A 246 -18.06 -11.78 11.20
C VAL A 246 -18.25 -11.15 12.58
N VAL A 247 -19.33 -11.50 13.27
CA VAL A 247 -19.62 -11.00 14.62
C VAL A 247 -18.53 -11.43 15.60
N GLN A 248 -18.18 -12.71 15.61
CA GLN A 248 -17.16 -13.26 16.49
C GLN A 248 -15.79 -12.62 16.24
N ALA A 249 -15.34 -12.58 14.98
CA ALA A 249 -14.05 -11.98 14.62
C ALA A 249 -13.98 -10.52 15.08
N THR A 250 -15.05 -9.77 14.85
CA THR A 250 -15.09 -8.35 15.21
C THR A 250 -15.04 -8.15 16.70
N GLN A 251 -15.77 -8.94 17.48
CA GLN A 251 -15.67 -8.90 18.93
C GLN A 251 -14.23 -9.15 19.39
N VAL A 252 -13.61 -10.24 18.94
CA VAL A 252 -12.23 -10.60 19.31
C VAL A 252 -11.25 -9.48 18.97
N MET A 253 -11.32 -8.93 17.75
CA MET A 253 -10.42 -7.85 17.32
C MET A 253 -10.64 -6.56 18.12
N LYS A 254 -11.89 -6.22 18.43
CA LYS A 254 -12.23 -5.03 19.21
C LYS A 254 -11.79 -5.15 20.67
N ASP A 255 -12.00 -6.31 21.28
CA ASP A 255 -11.58 -6.61 22.65
C ASP A 255 -10.05 -6.63 22.77
N ALA A 256 -9.35 -7.01 21.69
CA ALA A 256 -7.89 -6.91 21.55
C ALA A 256 -7.36 -5.49 21.27
N GLY A 257 -8.24 -4.49 21.09
CA GLY A 257 -7.86 -3.10 20.83
C GLY A 257 -7.44 -2.80 19.38
N LEU A 258 -7.69 -3.71 18.43
CA LEU A 258 -7.41 -3.48 17.02
C LEU A 258 -8.46 -2.57 16.38
N LYS A 259 -8.02 -1.75 15.41
CA LYS A 259 -8.94 -1.04 14.51
C LYS A 259 -9.51 -2.03 13.52
N VAL A 260 -10.83 -2.04 13.36
CA VAL A 260 -11.54 -2.94 12.43
C VAL A 260 -12.12 -2.11 11.29
N VAL A 261 -11.87 -2.56 10.06
CA VAL A 261 -12.44 -1.99 8.84
C VAL A 261 -13.12 -3.12 8.08
N TYR A 262 -14.33 -2.90 7.59
CA TYR A 262 -15.01 -3.85 6.73
C TYR A 262 -14.87 -3.45 5.27
N HIS A 263 -14.58 -4.42 4.43
CA HIS A 263 -14.85 -4.33 3.00
C HIS A 263 -16.29 -4.79 2.77
N LEU A 264 -17.11 -3.95 2.14
CA LEU A 264 -18.51 -4.24 1.79
C LEU A 264 -18.68 -4.10 0.28
N MET A 265 -19.47 -4.99 -0.31
CA MET A 265 -19.74 -5.09 -1.74
C MET A 265 -21.25 -5.12 -1.98
N PRO A 266 -21.86 -3.98 -2.31
CA PRO A 266 -23.23 -3.92 -2.82
C PRO A 266 -23.35 -4.64 -4.17
N GLY A 267 -24.56 -5.06 -4.52
CA GLY A 267 -24.89 -5.65 -5.82
C GLY A 267 -24.40 -7.08 -6.00
N LEU A 268 -24.08 -7.80 -4.92
CA LEU A 268 -23.75 -9.21 -5.01
C LEU A 268 -24.97 -10.04 -5.48
N PRO A 269 -24.74 -11.16 -6.20
CA PRO A 269 -25.81 -12.05 -6.61
C PRO A 269 -26.74 -12.43 -5.44
N GLY A 270 -27.99 -12.00 -5.50
CA GLY A 270 -29.02 -12.30 -4.49
C GLY A 270 -29.38 -11.10 -3.61
N SER A 271 -28.66 -9.98 -3.76
CA SER A 271 -29.03 -8.70 -3.18
C SER A 271 -29.97 -7.89 -4.07
N SER A 272 -30.51 -6.81 -3.51
CA SER A 272 -31.23 -5.73 -4.20
C SER A 272 -30.77 -4.38 -3.66
N PHE A 273 -31.16 -3.28 -4.31
CA PHE A 273 -30.85 -1.93 -3.83
C PHE A 273 -31.35 -1.71 -2.39
N GLU A 274 -32.59 -2.12 -2.11
CA GLU A 274 -33.23 -1.98 -0.79
C GLU A 274 -32.48 -2.82 0.25
N ARG A 275 -32.09 -4.04 -0.13
CA ARG A 275 -31.42 -4.98 0.76
C ARG A 275 -29.99 -4.56 1.09
N ASP A 276 -29.26 -4.02 0.12
CA ASP A 276 -27.94 -3.43 0.35
C ASP A 276 -28.04 -2.19 1.24
N LEU A 277 -29.06 -1.34 1.03
CA LEU A 277 -29.29 -0.15 1.85
C LEU A 277 -29.63 -0.51 3.31
N GLU A 278 -30.44 -1.54 3.54
CA GLU A 278 -30.74 -2.05 4.88
C GLU A 278 -29.51 -2.66 5.57
N GLY A 279 -28.58 -3.22 4.79
CA GLY A 279 -27.35 -3.81 5.31
C GLY A 279 -26.22 -2.82 5.68
N PHE A 280 -26.35 -1.54 5.34
CA PHE A 280 -25.37 -0.48 5.63
C PHE A 280 -25.70 0.30 6.91
#